data_AF-A0A9D5C279-F1
#
_entry.id   AF-A0A9D5C279-F1
#
_cell.length_a   1.000
_cell.length_b   1.000
_cell.length_c   1.000
_cell.angle_alpha   90.00
_cell.angle_beta   90.00
_cell.angle_gamma   90.00
#
_symmetry.space_group_name_H-M   'P 1'
#
loop_
_entity.id
_entity.type
_entity.pdbx_description
1 polymer ?
#
loop_
_entity_poly.entity_id
_entity_poly.type
_entity_poly.pdbx_seq_one_letter_code
_entity_poly.pdbx_strand_id
1 'polypeptide(L)'
;MPKLDAFFNKGAFKGANSKTLPKLTIPRIKLLRNRREIQLKQMRRDIAKLLENGQEAIAWIWVEHIIREENMMAAQEIIELFCELIVVRLPIIETQRELL
;
A
#
# COMPACT_ATOMS: atom_id res chain seq x y z
N MET A 1 -11.28 39.58 -13.54
CA MET A 1 -9.90 39.03 -13.63
C MET A 1 -9.96 37.53 -13.94
N PRO A 2 -10.16 37.12 -15.21
CA PRO A 2 -10.35 35.70 -15.59
C PRO A 2 -9.10 34.81 -15.42
N LYS A 3 -7.92 35.41 -15.15
CA LYS A 3 -6.65 34.68 -14.96
C LYS A 3 -6.45 34.19 -13.52
N LEU A 4 -7.15 34.77 -12.54
CA LEU A 4 -7.12 34.34 -11.14
C LEU A 4 -7.97 33.09 -10.93
N ASP A 5 -9.13 33.01 -11.59
CA ASP A 5 -9.98 31.82 -11.57
C ASP A 5 -9.25 30.59 -12.12
N ALA A 6 -8.43 30.74 -13.18
CA ALA A 6 -7.59 29.67 -13.71
C ALA A 6 -6.45 29.24 -12.76
N PHE A 7 -6.01 30.13 -11.88
CA PHE A 7 -4.97 29.85 -10.88
C PHE A 7 -5.55 29.10 -9.67
N PHE A 8 -6.75 29.47 -9.19
CA PHE A 8 -7.44 28.73 -8.13
C PHE A 8 -8.05 27.40 -8.63
N ASN A 9 -8.47 27.32 -9.89
CA ASN A 9 -9.02 26.10 -10.49
C ASN A 9 -7.95 25.06 -10.89
N LYS A 10 -6.65 25.39 -10.79
CA LYS A 10 -5.54 24.42 -10.94
C LYS A 10 -5.44 23.43 -9.78
N GLY A 11 -6.03 23.75 -8.62
CA GLY A 11 -6.16 22.86 -7.46
C GLY A 11 -7.49 22.11 -7.39
N ALA A 12 -8.39 22.31 -8.36
CA ALA A 12 -9.69 21.63 -8.34
C ALA A 12 -9.49 20.11 -8.49
N PHE A 13 -10.09 19.35 -7.57
CA PHE A 13 -10.03 17.89 -7.58
C PHE A 13 -10.56 17.36 -8.93
N LYS A 14 -9.65 16.84 -9.75
CA LYS A 14 -10.03 16.24 -11.03
C LYS A 14 -10.44 14.81 -10.75
N GLY A 15 -11.75 14.60 -10.63
CA GLY A 15 -12.37 13.31 -10.36
C GLY A 15 -11.79 12.16 -11.19
N ALA A 16 -11.61 12.36 -12.49
CA ALA A 16 -10.97 11.38 -13.39
C ALA A 16 -9.51 11.01 -13.00
N ASN A 17 -8.69 12.00 -12.59
CA ASN A 17 -7.29 11.75 -12.19
C ASN A 17 -7.20 11.08 -10.82
N SER A 18 -8.18 11.33 -9.95
CA SER A 18 -8.25 10.75 -8.62
C SER A 18 -8.63 9.26 -8.62
N LYS A 19 -9.29 8.75 -9.68
CA LYS A 19 -9.63 7.30 -9.79
C LYS A 19 -8.45 6.47 -10.30
N THR A 20 -7.56 7.05 -11.09
CA THR A 20 -6.47 6.34 -11.75
C THR A 20 -5.41 5.87 -10.76
N LEU A 21 -4.98 6.73 -9.84
CA LEU A 21 -3.93 6.40 -8.88
C LEU A 21 -4.30 5.22 -7.96
N PRO A 22 -5.48 5.20 -7.28
CA PRO A 22 -5.89 4.07 -6.46
C PRO A 22 -6.00 2.76 -7.27
N LYS A 23 -6.53 2.83 -8.51
CA LYS A 23 -6.66 1.67 -9.40
C LYS A 23 -5.32 1.07 -9.80
N LEU A 24 -4.26 1.88 -9.91
CA LEU A 24 -2.89 1.40 -10.17
C LEU A 24 -2.19 0.92 -8.89
N THR A 25 -2.53 1.50 -7.74
CA THR A 25 -1.96 1.13 -6.44
C THR A 25 -2.39 -0.28 -6.01
N ILE A 26 -3.64 -0.67 -6.21
CA ILE A 26 -4.17 -2.01 -5.85
C ILE A 26 -3.33 -3.15 -6.46
N PRO A 27 -3.15 -3.26 -7.80
CA PRO A 27 -2.35 -4.34 -8.37
C PRO A 27 -0.87 -4.26 -7.99
N ARG A 28 -0.34 -3.05 -7.74
CA ARG A 28 1.03 -2.87 -7.26
C ARG A 28 1.22 -3.43 -5.85
N ILE A 29 0.25 -3.20 -4.96
CA ILE A 29 0.25 -3.78 -3.61
C ILE A 29 0.21 -5.31 -3.69
N LYS A 30 -0.68 -5.88 -4.51
CA LYS A 30 -0.78 -7.35 -4.70
C LYS A 30 0.55 -7.94 -5.16
N LEU A 31 1.22 -7.31 -6.14
CA LEU A 31 2.52 -7.76 -6.63
C LEU A 31 3.60 -7.72 -5.55
N LEU A 32 3.67 -6.63 -4.77
CA LEU A 32 4.65 -6.48 -3.69
C LEU A 32 4.43 -7.51 -2.57
N ARG A 33 3.17 -7.77 -2.20
CA ARG A 33 2.81 -8.78 -1.20
C ARG A 33 3.20 -10.18 -1.66
N ASN A 34 2.88 -10.56 -2.90
CA ASN A 34 3.24 -11.87 -3.45
C ASN A 34 4.75 -12.11 -3.45
N ARG A 35 5.54 -11.10 -3.88
CA ARG A 35 7.00 -11.18 -3.85
C ARG A 35 7.52 -11.37 -2.42
N ARG A 36 6.99 -10.59 -1.48
CA ARG A 36 7.39 -10.62 -0.07
C ARG A 36 7.03 -11.96 0.59
N GLU A 37 5.87 -12.53 0.29
CA GLU A 37 5.45 -13.83 0.83
C GLU A 37 6.44 -14.94 0.45
N ILE A 38 6.91 -14.96 -0.80
CA ILE A 38 7.94 -15.91 -1.25
C ILE A 38 9.25 -15.69 -0.48
N GLN A 39 9.66 -14.43 -0.31
CA GLN A 39 10.87 -14.10 0.46
C GLN A 39 10.76 -14.56 1.91
N LEU A 40 9.63 -14.31 2.59
CA LEU A 40 9.41 -14.73 3.97
C LEU A 40 9.41 -16.24 4.15
N LYS A 41 8.81 -16.98 3.21
CA LYS A 41 8.89 -18.46 3.21
C LYS A 41 10.34 -18.95 3.14
N GLN A 42 11.18 -18.29 2.35
CA GLN A 42 12.59 -18.64 2.28
C GLN A 42 13.34 -18.27 3.57
N MET A 43 13.15 -17.06 4.08
CA MET A 43 13.80 -16.59 5.31
C MET A 43 13.49 -17.49 6.52
N ARG A 44 12.25 -17.99 6.64
CA ARG A 44 11.88 -18.94 7.72
C ARG A 44 12.69 -20.24 7.64
N ARG A 45 13.01 -20.73 6.44
CA ARG A 45 13.88 -21.91 6.25
C ARG A 45 15.32 -21.61 6.60
N ASP A 46 15.79 -20.40 6.27
CA ASP A 46 17.15 -19.98 6.60
C ASP A 46 17.33 -19.81 8.12
N ILE A 47 16.30 -19.32 8.83
CA ILE A 47 16.28 -19.30 10.30
C ILE A 47 16.39 -20.71 10.88
N ALA A 48 15.67 -21.69 10.34
CA ALA A 48 15.78 -23.08 10.81
C ALA A 48 17.22 -23.58 10.72
N LYS A 49 17.91 -23.30 9.61
CA LYS A 49 19.34 -23.64 9.44
C LYS A 49 20.25 -22.89 10.41
N LEU A 50 19.99 -21.61 10.68
CA LEU A 50 20.75 -20.84 11.67
C LEU A 50 20.63 -21.46 13.06
N LEU A 51 19.43 -21.91 13.44
CA LEU A 51 19.19 -22.57 14.73
C LEU A 51 19.86 -23.95 14.80
N GLU A 52 19.82 -24.74 13.73
CA GLU A 52 20.55 -26.02 13.65
C GLU A 52 22.06 -25.83 13.81
N ASN A 53 22.60 -24.73 13.30
CA ASN A 53 24.01 -24.36 13.44
C ASN A 53 24.36 -23.68 14.78
N GLY A 54 23.39 -23.52 15.70
CA GLY A 54 23.59 -22.88 17.00
C GLY A 54 23.75 -21.35 16.94
N GLN A 55 23.41 -20.71 15.83
CA GLN A 55 23.55 -19.26 15.61
C GLN A 55 22.32 -18.48 16.09
N GLU A 56 21.92 -18.66 17.35
CA GLU A 56 20.68 -18.08 17.91
C GLU A 56 20.62 -16.56 17.82
N ALA A 57 21.71 -15.85 18.12
CA ALA A 57 21.73 -14.38 18.08
C ALA A 57 21.39 -13.83 16.69
N ILE A 58 21.88 -14.50 15.63
CA ILE A 58 21.60 -14.12 14.24
C ILE A 58 20.15 -14.49 13.89
N ALA A 59 19.71 -15.69 14.28
CA ALA A 59 18.33 -16.14 14.08
C ALA A 59 17.31 -15.16 14.70
N TRP A 60 17.61 -14.63 15.90
CA TRP A 60 16.75 -13.67 16.58
C TRP A 60 16.58 -12.36 15.80
N ILE A 61 17.68 -11.79 15.27
CA ILE A 61 17.63 -10.60 14.40
C ILE A 61 16.77 -10.85 13.16
N TRP A 62 16.87 -12.05 12.57
CA TRP A 62 16.09 -12.42 11.38
C TRP A 62 14.61 -12.59 11.70
N VAL A 63 14.27 -13.13 12.87
CA VAL A 63 12.88 -13.18 13.37
C VAL A 63 12.29 -11.78 13.48
N GLU A 64 13.01 -10.82 14.06
CA GLU A 64 12.54 -9.43 14.11
C GLU A 64 12.29 -8.85 12.71
N HIS A 65 13.18 -9.15 11.76
CA HIS A 65 13.01 -8.71 10.38
C HIS A 65 11.75 -9.31 9.74
N ILE A 66 11.49 -10.61 9.92
CA ILE A 66 10.27 -11.26 9.44
C ILE A 66 9.02 -10.57 10.00
N ILE A 67 8.99 -10.30 11.32
CA ILE A 67 7.85 -9.63 11.97
C ILE A 67 7.61 -8.24 11.35
N ARG A 68 8.67 -7.47 11.07
CA ARG A 68 8.55 -6.16 10.41
C ARG A 68 7.97 -6.27 9.02
N GLU A 69 8.40 -7.25 8.24
CA GLU A 69 7.89 -7.49 6.88
C GLU A 69 6.43 -7.98 6.89
N GLU A 70 6.04 -8.81 7.85
CA GLU A 70 4.64 -9.22 8.06
C GLU A 70 3.73 -8.04 8.40
N ASN A 71 4.17 -7.18 9.33
CA ASN A 71 3.46 -5.94 9.67
C ASN A 71 3.31 -5.03 8.44
N MET A 72 4.32 -4.96 7.57
CA MET A 72 4.23 -4.20 6.33
C MET A 72 3.21 -4.80 5.36
N MET A 73 3.09 -6.13 5.26
CA MET A 73 2.04 -6.76 4.43
C MET A 73 0.64 -6.45 4.97
N ALA A 74 0.45 -6.50 6.29
CA ALA A 74 -0.82 -6.14 6.91
C ALA A 74 -1.17 -4.66 6.68
N ALA A 75 -0.20 -3.76 6.79
CA ALA A 75 -0.40 -2.34 6.47
C ALA A 75 -0.79 -2.14 4.99
N GLN A 76 -0.17 -2.89 4.08
CA GLN A 76 -0.50 -2.85 2.65
C GLN A 76 -1.93 -3.34 2.37
N GLU A 77 -2.43 -4.37 3.07
CA GLU A 77 -3.83 -4.81 2.99
C GLU A 77 -4.80 -3.69 3.37
N ILE A 78 -4.51 -2.97 4.46
CA ILE A 78 -5.34 -1.85 4.90
C ILE A 78 -5.36 -0.74 3.83
N ILE A 79 -4.21 -0.41 3.25
CA ILE A 79 -4.11 0.60 2.19
C ILE A 79 -4.88 0.16 0.94
N GLU A 80 -4.82 -1.12 0.59
CA GLU A 80 -5.56 -1.69 -0.54
C GLU A 80 -7.07 -1.51 -0.35
N LEU A 81 -7.60 -1.87 0.82
CA LEU A 81 -9.01 -1.69 1.17
C LEU A 81 -9.44 -0.22 1.10
N PHE A 82 -8.62 0.71 1.59
CA PHE A 82 -8.90 2.14 1.46
C PHE A 82 -8.88 2.60 0.01
N CYS A 83 -7.95 2.11 -0.81
CA CYS A 83 -7.92 2.43 -2.23
C CYS A 83 -9.18 1.95 -2.94
N GLU A 84 -9.66 0.74 -2.64
CA GLU A 84 -10.92 0.19 -3.18
C GLU A 84 -12.12 1.02 -2.74
N LEU A 85 -12.20 1.35 -1.45
CA LEU A 85 -13.27 2.19 -0.90
C LEU A 85 -13.34 3.55 -1.58
N ILE A 86 -12.18 4.22 -1.76
CA ILE A 86 -12.10 5.50 -2.46
C ILE A 86 -12.64 5.34 -3.87
N VAL A 87 -12.20 4.33 -4.64
CA VAL A 87 -12.66 4.09 -6.02
C VAL A 87 -14.19 3.94 -6.09
N VAL A 88 -14.79 3.22 -5.15
CA VAL A 88 -16.25 3.02 -5.09
C VAL A 88 -16.98 4.31 -4.72
N ARG A 89 -16.43 5.13 -3.80
CA ARG A 89 -17.07 6.34 -3.29
C ARG A 89 -16.84 7.59 -4.13
N LEU A 90 -15.89 7.55 -5.07
CA LEU A 90 -15.54 8.68 -5.92
C LEU A 90 -16.71 9.38 -6.63
N PRO A 91 -17.70 8.67 -7.20
CA PRO A 91 -18.87 9.33 -7.81
C PRO A 91 -19.66 10.18 -6.81
N ILE A 92 -19.83 9.71 -5.57
CA ILE A 92 -20.53 10.45 -4.51
C ILE A 92 -19.72 11.68 -4.08
N ILE A 93 -18.40 11.54 -3.97
CA ILE A 93 -17.48 12.63 -3.63
C ILE A 93 -17.50 13.72 -4.70
N GLU A 94 -17.58 13.33 -5.99
CA GLU A 94 -17.72 14.25 -7.11
C GLU A 94 -19.05 15.03 -7.01
N THR A 95 -20.18 14.35 -6.79
CA THR A 95 -21.51 14.99 -6.68
C THR A 95 -21.64 15.90 -5.46
N GLN A 96 -21.10 15.52 -4.29
CA GLN A 96 -21.16 16.35 -3.09
C GLN A 96 -20.37 17.66 -3.23
N ARG A 97 -19.35 17.71 -4.09
CA ARG A 97 -18.60 18.94 -4.36
C ARG A 97 -19.30 19.86 -5.35
N GLU A 98 -20.16 19.34 -6.23
CA GLU A 98 -20.96 20.15 -7.15
C GLU A 98 -22.14 20.84 -6.44
N LEU A 99 -22.54 20.32 -5.27
CA LEU A 99 -23.62 20.85 -4.44
C LEU A 99 -23.17 21.91 -3.42
N LEU A 100 -21.86 22.19 -3.34
CA LEU A 100 -21.23 23.22 -2.50
C LEU A 100 -20.66 24.34 -3.38
#